data_AF-A0A3N7BTL6-F1
#
_entry.id   AF-A0A3N7BTL6-F1
#
_cell.length_a   1.000
_cell.length_b   1.000
_cell.length_c   1.000
_cell.angle_alpha   90.00
_cell.angle_beta   90.00
_cell.angle_gamma   90.00
#
_symmetry.space_group_name_H-M   'P 1'
#
loop_
_entity.id
_entity.type
_entity.pdbx_description
1 polymer ?
#
loop_
_entity_poly.entity_id
_entity_poly.type
_entity_poly.pdbx_seq_one_letter_code
_entity_poly.pdbx_strand_id
1 'polypeptide(L)'
;MDNPRIHDALTRCIHAINLDNAFGYHPSDDQKAQLAALAVEIQPLIEALAAEPYAGKGLGCGYLGHRGYRTPWADMMYRLRGNRGSSGLTWKDRVEVLFDTAGLGAQEMLAWTLQVEDDILRDHLLLHIAADLALEGEMARVEEEITPRLRPDMAYRADRVLLMEYARRGDTDGFLRKHKKASQRQERHTLVDARELLVEQVAARQGIDAALRLCDEAKGFGEGYRAMAMRSHADTASVESMRAWIGAHPALFASAPGLEEELLVRAYAKGPRAEGVDGNDAFDELLARVDALDKSLRAGDARLRDALLLDLGMAAGPGPRRLLCRKKIGNASIKRELDS
;
A
#
# COMPACT_ATOMS: atom_id res chain seq x y z
N MET A 1 12.30 22.30 15.85
CA MET A 1 13.63 22.71 16.35
C MET A 1 14.42 23.05 15.11
N ASP A 2 14.77 24.32 14.92
CA ASP A 2 15.40 24.79 13.68
C ASP A 2 16.87 24.32 13.65
N ASN A 3 17.21 23.33 12.80
CA ASN A 3 18.56 22.76 12.73
C ASN A 3 19.32 23.38 11.54
N PRO A 4 20.28 24.30 11.78
CA PRO A 4 20.97 25.00 10.70
C PRO A 4 21.68 24.06 9.71
N ARG A 5 22.13 22.88 10.17
CA ARG A 5 22.76 21.88 9.31
C ARG A 5 21.80 21.28 8.29
N ILE A 6 20.51 21.15 8.64
CA ILE A 6 19.50 20.65 7.71
C ILE A 6 19.15 21.69 6.64
N HIS A 7 19.01 22.96 7.01
CA HIS A 7 18.78 24.04 6.04
C HIS A 7 19.95 24.21 5.07
N ASP A 8 21.17 24.11 5.60
CA ASP A 8 22.42 24.15 4.82
C ASP A 8 22.49 22.97 3.82
N ALA A 9 22.08 21.78 4.25
CA ALA A 9 21.99 20.60 3.38
C ALA A 9 20.86 20.70 2.34
N LEU A 10 19.69 21.22 2.70
CA LEU A 10 18.58 21.48 1.77
C LEU A 10 19.01 22.45 0.66
N THR A 11 19.68 23.54 1.03
CA THR A 11 20.24 24.51 0.08
C THR A 11 21.18 23.83 -0.93
N ARG A 12 22.08 22.96 -0.45
CA ARG A 12 23.00 22.21 -1.33
C ARG A 12 22.28 21.18 -2.20
N CYS A 13 21.30 20.46 -1.67
CA CYS A 13 20.52 19.50 -2.45
C CYS A 13 19.78 20.20 -3.60
N ILE A 14 19.12 21.32 -3.33
CA ILE A 14 18.40 22.09 -4.36
C ILE A 14 19.38 22.67 -5.38
N HIS A 15 20.52 23.20 -4.91
CA HIS A 15 21.58 23.66 -5.82
C HIS A 15 22.07 22.52 -6.73
N ALA A 16 22.28 21.32 -6.18
CA ALA A 16 22.69 20.17 -6.96
C ALA A 16 21.64 19.75 -8.00
N ILE A 17 20.35 19.80 -7.66
CA ILE A 17 19.26 19.54 -8.61
C ILE A 17 19.29 20.55 -9.76
N ASN A 18 19.42 21.85 -9.44
CA ASN A 18 19.41 22.90 -10.46
C ASN A 18 20.65 22.82 -11.36
N LEU A 19 21.82 22.45 -10.81
CA LEU A 19 23.01 22.16 -11.60
C LEU A 19 22.81 20.94 -12.52
N ASP A 20 22.29 19.83 -12.01
CA ASP A 20 22.03 18.60 -12.79
C ASP A 20 21.09 18.89 -13.97
N ASN A 21 20.02 19.67 -13.72
CA ASN A 21 19.11 20.15 -14.76
C ASN A 21 19.81 21.03 -15.81
N ALA A 22 20.64 21.97 -15.37
CA ALA A 22 21.39 22.87 -16.27
C ALA A 22 22.43 22.12 -17.11
N PHE A 23 23.03 21.05 -16.58
CA PHE A 23 23.99 20.22 -17.31
C PHE A 23 23.33 19.30 -18.34
N GLY A 24 22.10 18.85 -18.06
CA GLY A 24 21.34 17.99 -18.95
C GLY A 24 21.90 16.55 -19.03
N TYR A 25 21.54 15.82 -20.09
CA TYR A 25 21.78 14.37 -20.19
C TYR A 25 23.24 13.94 -20.33
N HIS A 26 24.12 14.82 -20.78
CA HIS A 26 25.51 14.50 -21.09
C HIS A 26 26.48 15.48 -20.43
N PRO A 27 26.55 15.47 -19.09
CA PRO A 27 27.47 16.34 -18.36
C PRO A 27 28.93 15.99 -18.69
N SER A 28 29.78 17.00 -18.74
CA SER A 28 31.23 16.84 -18.78
C SER A 28 31.75 16.19 -17.49
N ASP A 29 32.99 15.71 -17.50
CA ASP A 29 33.57 15.09 -16.31
C ASP A 29 33.76 16.10 -15.16
N ASP A 30 34.05 17.37 -15.47
CA ASP A 30 34.12 18.45 -14.48
C ASP A 30 32.75 18.72 -13.84
N GLN A 31 31.68 18.71 -14.65
CA GLN A 31 30.30 18.88 -14.18
C GLN A 31 29.88 17.72 -13.26
N LYS A 32 30.21 16.48 -13.63
CA LYS A 32 29.99 15.30 -12.77
C LYS A 32 30.79 15.41 -11.47
N ALA A 33 32.04 15.86 -11.54
CA ALA A 33 32.88 16.05 -10.36
C ALA A 33 32.30 17.09 -9.41
N GLN A 34 31.71 18.18 -9.94
CA GLN A 34 31.02 19.19 -9.14
C GLN A 34 29.82 18.62 -8.38
N LEU A 35 28.97 17.83 -9.04
CA LEU A 35 27.83 17.16 -8.37
C LEU A 35 28.30 16.12 -7.34
N ALA A 36 29.37 15.38 -7.64
CA ALA A 36 29.96 14.43 -6.72
C ALA A 36 30.53 15.10 -5.45
N ALA A 37 31.15 16.28 -5.59
CA ALA A 37 31.65 17.05 -4.46
C ALA A 37 30.52 17.46 -3.51
N LEU A 38 29.40 17.97 -4.02
CA LEU A 38 28.21 18.27 -3.22
C LEU A 38 27.67 17.02 -2.50
N ALA A 39 27.74 15.85 -3.15
CA ALA A 39 27.25 14.61 -2.55
C ALA A 39 28.13 14.19 -1.36
N VAL A 40 29.45 14.36 -1.50
CA VAL A 40 30.42 14.13 -0.40
C VAL A 40 30.16 15.06 0.78
N GLU A 41 29.79 16.33 0.53
CA GLU A 41 29.50 17.28 1.61
C GLU A 41 28.24 16.91 2.42
N ILE A 42 27.21 16.39 1.76
CA ILE A 42 25.93 16.05 2.41
C ILE A 42 25.95 14.67 3.06
N GLN A 43 26.77 13.74 2.54
CA GLN A 43 26.79 12.35 2.99
C GLN A 43 26.98 12.16 4.52
N PRO A 44 27.86 12.91 5.21
CA PRO A 44 28.03 12.78 6.67
C PRO A 44 26.75 13.09 7.45
N LEU A 45 25.94 14.05 6.99
CA LEU A 45 24.65 14.34 7.62
C LEU A 45 23.69 13.17 7.44
N ILE A 46 23.59 12.63 6.22
CA ILE A 46 22.73 11.46 5.95
C ILE A 46 23.16 10.24 6.80
N GLU A 47 24.46 9.99 6.94
CA GLU A 47 24.98 8.92 7.78
C GLU A 47 24.66 9.14 9.26
N ALA A 48 24.76 10.38 9.76
CA ALA A 48 24.38 10.73 11.13
C ALA A 48 22.88 10.53 11.37
N LEU A 49 22.02 11.02 10.47
CA LEU A 49 20.56 10.84 10.55
C LEU A 49 20.16 9.37 10.52
N ALA A 50 20.86 8.54 9.75
CA ALA A 50 20.60 7.11 9.69
C ALA A 50 21.06 6.34 10.94
N ALA A 51 21.98 6.91 11.74
CA ALA A 51 22.48 6.30 12.96
C ALA A 51 21.61 6.60 14.19
N GLU A 52 20.76 7.63 14.11
CA GLU A 52 19.84 8.00 15.17
C GLU A 52 18.49 7.28 15.02
N PRO A 53 17.78 7.02 16.13
CA PRO A 53 16.37 6.61 16.06
C PRO A 53 15.58 7.65 15.26
N TYR A 54 14.73 7.18 14.36
CA TYR A 54 13.93 8.05 13.52
C TYR A 54 13.05 8.98 14.36
N ALA A 55 13.19 10.29 14.13
CA ALA A 55 12.51 11.36 14.85
C ALA A 55 11.64 12.27 13.95
N GLY A 56 11.43 11.88 12.68
CA GLY A 56 10.60 12.61 11.72
C GLY A 56 9.09 12.40 11.96
N LYS A 57 8.26 12.79 11.00
CA LYS A 57 6.79 12.80 11.15
C LYS A 57 6.14 11.40 11.20
N GLY A 58 6.89 10.34 10.93
CA GLY A 58 6.35 8.98 10.82
C GLY A 58 5.62 8.69 9.53
N LEU A 59 5.64 9.62 8.57
CA LEU A 59 4.82 9.50 7.36
C LEU A 59 5.55 8.77 6.21
N GLY A 60 6.86 8.54 6.32
CA GLY A 60 7.69 7.94 5.26
C GLY A 60 8.01 8.93 4.13
N CYS A 61 8.64 8.45 3.05
CA CYS A 61 9.04 9.29 1.91
C CYS A 61 8.37 8.87 0.59
N GLY A 62 8.32 9.77 -0.39
CA GLY A 62 7.55 9.63 -1.64
C GLY A 62 6.06 9.99 -1.52
N TYR A 63 5.28 9.68 -2.55
CA TYR A 63 3.86 10.07 -2.64
C TYR A 63 2.89 8.93 -3.00
N LEU A 64 3.33 7.93 -3.77
CA LEU A 64 2.52 6.78 -4.17
C LEU A 64 3.41 5.54 -4.36
N GLY A 65 3.48 4.65 -3.37
CA GLY A 65 3.91 3.26 -3.56
C GLY A 65 2.71 2.32 -3.74
N HIS A 66 2.96 1.01 -3.78
CA HIS A 66 1.91 -0.01 -3.87
C HIS A 66 0.86 0.22 -2.77
N ARG A 67 -0.44 0.19 -3.08
CA ARG A 67 -1.53 0.53 -2.14
C ARG A 67 -1.33 1.84 -1.35
N GLY A 68 -0.57 2.78 -1.91
CA GLY A 68 -0.23 4.03 -1.26
C GLY A 68 0.83 3.92 -0.16
N TYR A 69 1.53 2.79 -0.01
CA TYR A 69 2.65 2.69 0.92
C TYR A 69 3.74 3.71 0.55
N ARG A 70 4.24 4.44 1.53
CA ARG A 70 5.42 5.30 1.38
C ARG A 70 6.67 4.51 1.71
N THR A 71 7.83 4.88 1.17
CA THR A 71 9.06 4.18 1.49
C THR A 71 9.32 4.32 2.99
N PRO A 72 9.44 3.21 3.74
CA PRO A 72 9.82 3.25 5.15
C PRO A 72 11.18 3.93 5.34
N TRP A 73 11.38 4.58 6.50
CA TRP A 73 12.63 5.27 6.82
C TRP A 73 13.87 4.36 6.67
N ALA A 74 13.80 3.13 7.20
CA ALA A 74 14.91 2.19 7.15
C ALA A 74 15.33 1.88 5.71
N ASP A 75 14.37 1.65 4.82
CA ASP A 75 14.62 1.37 3.40
C ASP A 75 15.14 2.62 2.67
N MET A 76 14.61 3.79 3.01
CA MET A 76 15.10 5.06 2.46
C MET A 76 16.56 5.33 2.86
N MET A 77 16.89 5.20 4.14
CA MET A 77 18.26 5.35 4.64
C MET A 77 19.20 4.30 4.04
N TYR A 78 18.75 3.06 3.92
CA TYR A 78 19.54 2.00 3.27
C TYR A 78 19.93 2.39 1.84
N ARG A 79 18.96 2.87 1.05
CA ARG A 79 19.21 3.34 -0.33
C ARG A 79 20.17 4.53 -0.37
N LEU A 80 19.96 5.55 0.47
CA LEU A 80 20.80 6.74 0.48
C LEU A 80 22.22 6.49 0.99
N ARG A 81 22.42 5.52 1.89
CA ARG A 81 23.75 5.09 2.34
C ARG A 81 24.47 4.26 1.29
N GLY A 82 23.75 3.39 0.58
CA GLY A 82 24.29 2.57 -0.50
C GLY A 82 24.58 3.34 -1.78
N ASN A 83 23.87 4.45 -2.02
CA ASN A 83 23.98 5.26 -3.22
C ASN A 83 24.69 6.59 -2.94
N ARG A 84 26.00 6.61 -3.12
CA ARG A 84 26.81 7.85 -3.12
C ARG A 84 26.72 8.63 -4.45
N GLY A 85 25.95 8.12 -5.41
CA GLY A 85 25.78 8.74 -6.71
C GLY A 85 25.05 10.08 -6.65
N SER A 86 25.19 10.86 -7.71
CA SER A 86 24.73 12.25 -7.81
C SER A 86 23.66 12.45 -8.88
N SER A 87 22.71 11.52 -9.02
CA SER A 87 21.59 11.69 -9.95
C SER A 87 20.46 12.53 -9.33
N GLY A 88 19.71 13.25 -10.16
CA GLY A 88 18.52 14.01 -9.75
C GLY A 88 17.55 13.27 -8.83
N LEU A 89 17.32 11.96 -9.05
CA LEU A 89 16.47 11.15 -8.17
C LEU A 89 17.04 10.96 -6.76
N THR A 90 18.37 10.76 -6.65
CA THR A 90 19.03 10.67 -5.34
C THR A 90 18.95 12.00 -4.60
N TRP A 91 19.06 13.12 -5.30
CA TRP A 91 18.91 14.45 -4.70
C TRP A 91 17.50 14.71 -4.18
N LYS A 92 16.47 14.36 -4.97
CA LYS A 92 15.07 14.41 -4.53
C LYS A 92 14.86 13.57 -3.26
N ASP A 93 15.35 12.33 -3.23
CA ASP A 93 15.20 11.46 -2.04
C ASP A 93 15.88 12.07 -0.80
N ARG A 94 17.04 12.74 -0.96
CA ARG A 94 17.68 13.49 0.13
C ARG A 94 16.82 14.66 0.60
N VAL A 95 16.21 15.42 -0.31
CA VAL A 95 15.31 16.54 0.05
C VAL A 95 14.12 16.03 0.86
N GLU A 96 13.45 14.96 0.42
CA GLU A 96 12.30 14.38 1.13
C GLU A 96 12.66 13.92 2.55
N VAL A 97 13.83 13.29 2.71
CA VAL A 97 14.36 12.90 4.02
C VAL A 97 14.61 14.11 4.91
N LEU A 98 15.19 15.17 4.36
CA LEU A 98 15.52 16.38 5.12
C LEU A 98 14.25 17.14 5.54
N PHE A 99 13.22 17.20 4.69
CA PHE A 99 11.90 17.73 5.03
C PHE A 99 11.30 17.01 6.23
N ASP A 100 11.27 15.68 6.17
CA ASP A 100 10.68 14.84 7.20
C ASP A 100 11.47 14.90 8.52
N THR A 101 12.81 14.84 8.45
CA THR A 101 13.69 14.90 9.63
C THR A 101 13.65 16.27 10.33
N ALA A 102 13.56 17.36 9.57
CA ALA A 102 13.38 18.69 10.17
C ALA A 102 11.96 18.94 10.68
N GLY A 103 11.00 18.06 10.37
CA GLY A 103 9.60 18.24 10.73
C GLY A 103 8.98 19.45 10.03
N LEU A 104 9.41 19.77 8.81
CA LEU A 104 8.93 20.96 8.09
C LEU A 104 7.44 20.87 7.80
N GLY A 105 6.72 21.97 8.01
CA GLY A 105 5.33 22.11 7.61
C GLY A 105 5.18 22.20 6.10
N ALA A 106 3.96 21.96 5.60
CA ALA A 106 3.69 21.99 4.15
C ALA A 106 4.07 23.32 3.47
N GLN A 107 3.89 24.45 4.15
CA GLN A 107 4.27 25.76 3.60
C GLN A 107 5.80 25.93 3.47
N GLU A 108 6.56 25.45 4.46
CA GLU A 108 8.02 25.49 4.44
C GLU A 108 8.56 24.56 3.35
N MET A 109 8.03 23.33 3.26
CA MET A 109 8.38 22.40 2.19
C MET A 109 8.05 22.98 0.81
N LEU A 110 6.90 23.67 0.66
CA LEU A 110 6.51 24.31 -0.59
C LEU A 110 7.47 25.44 -0.96
N ALA A 111 7.87 26.28 0.00
CA ALA A 111 8.84 27.36 -0.24
C ALA A 111 10.20 26.84 -0.72
N TRP A 112 10.66 25.71 -0.20
CA TRP A 112 11.85 25.02 -0.70
C TRP A 112 11.64 24.42 -2.09
N THR A 113 10.51 23.73 -2.28
CA THR A 113 10.18 23.04 -3.54
C THR A 113 10.07 24.01 -4.73
N LEU A 114 9.57 25.24 -4.50
CA LEU A 114 9.46 26.25 -5.55
C LEU A 114 10.80 26.82 -6.03
N GLN A 115 11.92 26.52 -5.35
CA GLN A 115 13.26 26.89 -5.79
C GLN A 115 13.89 25.86 -6.75
N VAL A 116 13.21 24.72 -6.98
CA VAL A 116 13.68 23.66 -7.88
C VAL A 116 13.30 24.01 -9.33
N GLU A 117 14.31 24.13 -10.18
CA GLU A 117 14.16 24.48 -11.60
C GLU A 117 13.75 23.29 -12.48
N ASP A 118 14.12 22.07 -12.10
CA ASP A 118 13.67 20.85 -12.76
C ASP A 118 12.18 20.63 -12.48
N ASP A 119 11.33 20.89 -13.48
CA ASP A 119 9.87 20.74 -13.37
C ASP A 119 9.43 19.30 -13.02
N ILE A 120 10.19 18.28 -13.46
CA ILE A 120 9.87 16.87 -13.18
C ILE A 120 10.13 16.58 -11.71
N LEU A 121 11.31 16.94 -11.20
CA LEU A 121 11.65 16.72 -9.80
C LEU A 121 10.81 17.61 -8.87
N ARG A 122 10.51 18.85 -9.29
CA ARG A 122 9.59 19.74 -8.57
C ARG A 122 8.20 19.12 -8.45
N ASP A 123 7.63 18.57 -9.52
CA ASP A 123 6.34 17.88 -9.46
C ASP A 123 6.36 16.69 -8.48
N HIS A 124 7.46 15.94 -8.43
CA HIS A 124 7.58 14.83 -7.48
C HIS A 124 7.63 15.30 -6.02
N LEU A 125 8.34 16.40 -5.73
CA LEU A 125 8.35 17.03 -4.40
C LEU A 125 6.98 17.63 -4.04
N LEU A 126 6.29 18.26 -4.99
CA LEU A 126 4.92 18.72 -4.81
C LEU A 126 3.99 17.55 -4.47
N LEU A 127 4.11 16.42 -5.15
CA LEU A 127 3.32 15.22 -4.86
C LEU A 127 3.66 14.62 -3.48
N HIS A 128 4.91 14.71 -3.03
CA HIS A 128 5.29 14.34 -1.66
C HIS A 128 4.55 15.21 -0.63
N ILE A 129 4.51 16.54 -0.85
CA ILE A 129 3.76 17.47 0.02
C ILE A 129 2.25 17.17 -0.03
N ALA A 130 1.70 16.85 -1.21
CA ALA A 130 0.30 16.43 -1.33
C ALA A 130 -0.01 15.18 -0.51
N ALA A 131 0.92 14.21 -0.46
CA ALA A 131 0.75 12.99 0.32
C ALA A 131 0.77 13.25 1.82
N ASP A 132 1.68 14.11 2.31
CA ASP A 132 1.71 14.57 3.70
C ASP A 132 0.38 15.24 4.09
N LEU A 133 -0.05 16.24 3.30
CA LEU A 133 -1.31 16.95 3.54
C LEU A 133 -2.51 16.00 3.55
N ALA A 134 -2.58 15.07 2.59
CA ALA A 134 -3.67 14.10 2.53
C ALA A 134 -3.71 13.21 3.79
N LEU A 135 -2.57 12.67 4.21
CA LEU A 135 -2.46 11.86 5.43
C LEU A 135 -2.85 12.64 6.69
N GLU A 136 -2.50 13.92 6.75
CA GLU A 136 -2.91 14.85 7.81
C GLU A 136 -4.40 15.24 7.74
N GLY A 137 -5.11 14.86 6.66
CA GLY A 137 -6.53 15.18 6.44
C GLY A 137 -6.81 16.51 5.79
N GLU A 138 -5.79 17.22 5.36
CA GLU A 138 -5.83 18.50 4.68
C GLU A 138 -6.10 18.35 3.17
N MET A 139 -7.14 17.57 2.83
CA MET A 139 -7.47 17.20 1.44
C MET A 139 -7.75 18.41 0.55
N ALA A 140 -8.42 19.44 1.09
CA ALA A 140 -8.72 20.68 0.38
C ALA A 140 -7.44 21.44 0.00
N ARG A 141 -6.45 21.47 0.89
CA ARG A 141 -5.17 22.13 0.64
C ARG A 141 -4.38 21.47 -0.49
N VAL A 142 -4.51 20.16 -0.67
CA VAL A 142 -3.93 19.48 -1.86
C VAL A 142 -4.56 19.99 -3.16
N GLU A 143 -5.89 20.20 -3.18
CA GLU A 143 -6.61 20.70 -4.35
C GLU A 143 -6.31 22.18 -4.64
N GLU A 144 -6.20 23.00 -3.59
CA GLU A 144 -6.08 24.46 -3.71
C GLU A 144 -4.62 24.91 -3.84
N GLU A 145 -3.71 24.28 -3.10
CA GLU A 145 -2.30 24.70 -3.03
C GLU A 145 -1.42 23.86 -3.94
N ILE A 146 -1.59 22.54 -4.01
CA ILE A 146 -0.61 21.69 -4.70
C ILE A 146 -1.00 21.43 -6.16
N THR A 147 -2.25 20.99 -6.39
CA THR A 147 -2.72 20.56 -7.72
C THR A 147 -2.54 21.62 -8.82
N PRO A 148 -2.80 22.93 -8.59
CA PRO A 148 -2.65 23.95 -9.61
C PRO A 148 -1.19 24.26 -9.97
N ARG A 149 -0.23 23.82 -9.15
CA ARG A 149 1.22 24.04 -9.34
C ARG A 149 1.89 22.89 -10.10
N LEU A 150 1.21 21.76 -10.23
CA LEU A 150 1.69 20.62 -11.01
C LEU A 150 1.54 20.89 -12.50
N ARG A 151 2.42 20.29 -13.31
CA ARG A 151 2.20 20.28 -14.76
C ARG A 151 0.85 19.62 -15.10
N PRO A 152 0.18 20.04 -16.20
CA PRO A 152 -1.14 19.52 -16.55
C PRO A 152 -1.21 18.00 -16.72
N ASP A 153 -0.13 17.41 -17.23
CA ASP A 153 0.03 15.96 -17.38
C ASP A 153 0.36 15.25 -16.07
N MET A 154 0.57 15.96 -14.96
CA MET A 154 0.89 15.42 -13.64
C MET A 154 -0.19 15.70 -12.59
N ALA A 155 -1.09 16.67 -12.82
CA ALA A 155 -2.17 17.02 -11.90
C ALA A 155 -3.05 15.82 -11.48
N TYR A 156 -3.28 14.87 -12.39
CA TYR A 156 -4.03 13.65 -12.08
C TYR A 156 -3.38 12.79 -10.98
N ARG A 157 -2.06 12.90 -10.78
CA ARG A 157 -1.35 12.18 -9.72
C ARG A 157 -1.67 12.74 -8.33
N ALA A 158 -1.92 14.04 -8.20
CA ALA A 158 -2.43 14.61 -6.94
C ALA A 158 -3.85 14.10 -6.65
N ASP A 159 -4.71 14.02 -7.68
CA ASP A 159 -6.03 13.39 -7.53
C ASP A 159 -5.93 11.92 -7.08
N ARG A 160 -4.87 11.20 -7.45
CA ARG A 160 -4.62 9.83 -7.00
C ARG A 160 -4.13 9.73 -5.57
N VAL A 161 -3.28 10.66 -5.13
CA VAL A 161 -2.93 10.79 -3.72
C VAL A 161 -4.21 10.94 -2.89
N LEU A 162 -5.09 11.85 -3.31
CA LEU A 162 -6.37 12.07 -2.65
C LEU A 162 -7.28 10.83 -2.70
N LEU A 163 -7.38 10.19 -3.86
CA LEU A 163 -8.20 9.00 -4.03
C LEU A 163 -7.72 7.84 -3.15
N MET A 164 -6.41 7.65 -3.00
CA MET A 164 -5.84 6.65 -2.10
C MET A 164 -6.14 6.94 -0.63
N GLU A 165 -6.10 8.21 -0.24
CA GLU A 165 -6.43 8.59 1.14
C GLU A 165 -7.93 8.46 1.44
N TYR A 166 -8.80 8.84 0.51
CA TYR A 166 -10.24 8.54 0.62
C TYR A 166 -10.49 7.04 0.77
N ALA A 167 -9.77 6.20 0.00
CA ALA A 167 -9.81 4.76 0.14
C ALA A 167 -9.40 4.29 1.54
N ARG A 168 -8.27 4.76 2.08
CA ARG A 168 -7.81 4.43 3.45
C ARG A 168 -8.83 4.78 4.53
N ARG A 169 -9.57 5.87 4.34
CA ARG A 169 -10.62 6.33 5.27
C ARG A 169 -11.93 5.57 5.12
N GLY A 170 -12.10 4.80 4.04
CA GLY A 170 -13.40 4.24 3.65
C GLY A 170 -14.40 5.31 3.20
N ASP A 171 -13.94 6.51 2.80
CA ASP A 171 -14.79 7.61 2.33
C ASP A 171 -15.18 7.36 0.87
N THR A 172 -16.32 6.69 0.70
CA THR A 172 -16.87 6.35 -0.61
C THR A 172 -17.21 7.60 -1.43
N ASP A 173 -17.82 8.61 -0.82
CA ASP A 173 -18.27 9.80 -1.53
C ASP A 173 -17.07 10.62 -2.03
N GLY A 174 -16.08 10.84 -1.16
CA GLY A 174 -14.82 11.48 -1.52
C GLY A 174 -14.09 10.73 -2.64
N PHE A 175 -14.00 9.41 -2.54
CA PHE A 175 -13.38 8.57 -3.54
C PHE A 175 -14.08 8.73 -4.91
N LEU A 176 -15.41 8.59 -4.96
CA LEU A 176 -16.17 8.64 -6.21
C LEU A 176 -16.11 10.02 -6.89
N ARG A 177 -16.07 11.12 -6.12
CA ARG A 177 -15.85 12.47 -6.66
C ARG A 177 -14.51 12.61 -7.39
N LYS A 178 -13.46 11.98 -6.88
CA LYS A 178 -12.11 12.03 -7.45
C LYS A 178 -11.83 11.00 -8.53
N HIS A 179 -12.54 9.88 -8.50
CA HIS A 179 -12.29 8.72 -9.36
C HIS A 179 -12.20 9.04 -10.86
N LYS A 180 -13.04 9.94 -11.37
CA LYS A 180 -13.00 10.35 -12.78
C LYS A 180 -11.77 11.20 -13.12
N LYS A 181 -11.36 12.09 -12.21
CA LYS A 181 -10.24 13.03 -12.41
C LYS A 181 -8.87 12.34 -12.28
N ALA A 182 -8.78 11.34 -11.41
CA ALA A 182 -7.60 10.50 -11.23
C ALA A 182 -7.32 9.52 -12.40
N SER A 183 -8.19 9.48 -13.41
CA SER A 183 -8.15 8.48 -14.47
C SER A 183 -7.15 8.85 -15.58
N GLN A 184 -6.11 8.02 -15.74
CA GLN A 184 -5.13 8.11 -16.81
C GLN A 184 -4.77 6.70 -17.27
N ARG A 185 -4.72 6.48 -18.59
CA ARG A 185 -4.64 5.14 -19.19
C ARG A 185 -3.34 4.39 -18.87
N GLN A 186 -2.26 5.11 -18.59
CA GLN A 186 -0.92 4.54 -18.46
C GLN A 186 -0.68 3.82 -17.12
N GLU A 187 -1.43 4.16 -16.07
CA GLU A 187 -1.20 3.65 -14.72
C GLU A 187 -2.50 3.08 -14.13
N ARG A 188 -3.08 2.08 -14.80
CA ARG A 188 -4.35 1.46 -14.38
C ARG A 188 -4.22 0.70 -13.07
N HIS A 189 -3.05 0.14 -12.79
CA HIS A 189 -2.80 -0.66 -11.58
C HIS A 189 -3.02 0.14 -10.30
N THR A 190 -2.58 1.40 -10.24
CA THR A 190 -2.78 2.25 -9.05
C THR A 190 -4.26 2.52 -8.76
N LEU A 191 -5.10 2.62 -9.81
CA LEU A 191 -6.54 2.76 -9.64
C LEU A 191 -7.19 1.45 -9.17
N VAL A 192 -6.68 0.30 -9.61
CA VAL A 192 -7.12 -1.00 -9.10
C VAL A 192 -6.79 -1.11 -7.62
N ASP A 193 -5.52 -0.89 -7.23
CA ASP A 193 -5.06 -0.90 -5.83
C ASP A 193 -5.94 -0.01 -4.93
N ALA A 194 -6.30 1.18 -5.41
CA ALA A 194 -7.07 2.12 -4.61
C ALA A 194 -8.55 1.71 -4.47
N ARG A 195 -9.16 1.14 -5.51
CA ARG A 195 -10.51 0.55 -5.42
C ARG A 195 -10.50 -0.67 -4.50
N GLU A 196 -9.45 -1.48 -4.58
CA GLU A 196 -9.25 -2.63 -3.71
C GLU A 196 -9.22 -2.20 -2.25
N LEU A 197 -8.38 -1.21 -1.95
CA LEU A 197 -8.28 -0.63 -0.62
C LEU A 197 -9.59 -0.02 -0.14
N LEU A 198 -10.33 0.71 -0.99
CA LEU A 198 -11.61 1.30 -0.59
C LEU A 198 -12.59 0.23 -0.14
N VAL A 199 -12.75 -0.85 -0.92
CA VAL A 199 -13.70 -1.92 -0.60
C VAL A 199 -13.32 -2.63 0.69
N GLU A 200 -12.04 -2.91 0.90
CA GLU A 200 -11.55 -3.47 2.16
C GLU A 200 -11.84 -2.53 3.34
N GLN A 201 -11.57 -1.23 3.22
CA GLN A 201 -11.78 -0.28 4.30
C GLN A 201 -13.26 0.00 4.58
N VAL A 202 -14.11 0.02 3.56
CA VAL A 202 -15.56 0.10 3.73
C VAL A 202 -16.08 -1.15 4.43
N ALA A 203 -15.64 -2.35 4.03
CA ALA A 203 -16.03 -3.59 4.68
C ALA A 203 -15.61 -3.60 6.16
N ALA A 204 -14.38 -3.19 6.46
CA ALA A 204 -13.85 -3.16 7.82
C ALA A 204 -14.51 -2.11 8.73
N ARG A 205 -14.86 -0.93 8.20
CA ARG A 205 -15.36 0.21 8.99
C ARG A 205 -16.88 0.34 9.01
N GLN A 206 -17.55 -0.03 7.93
CA GLN A 206 -18.98 0.18 7.72
C GLN A 206 -19.75 -1.15 7.57
N GLY A 207 -19.03 -2.28 7.55
CA GLY A 207 -19.60 -3.61 7.41
C GLY A 207 -19.66 -4.09 5.95
N ILE A 208 -19.73 -5.41 5.80
CA ILE A 208 -19.73 -6.09 4.50
C ILE A 208 -20.89 -5.66 3.60
N ASP A 209 -22.08 -5.42 4.16
CA ASP A 209 -23.26 -5.01 3.36
C ASP A 209 -23.04 -3.64 2.69
N ALA A 210 -22.34 -2.72 3.37
CA ALA A 210 -21.98 -1.44 2.77
C ALA A 210 -20.98 -1.60 1.62
N ALA A 211 -20.00 -2.50 1.78
CA ALA A 211 -19.02 -2.79 0.74
C ALA A 211 -19.66 -3.51 -0.46
N LEU A 212 -20.63 -4.41 -0.24
CA LEU A 212 -21.37 -5.06 -1.32
C LEU A 212 -22.25 -4.06 -2.08
N ARG A 213 -22.98 -3.17 -1.39
CA ARG A 213 -23.71 -2.07 -2.05
C ARG A 213 -22.79 -1.21 -2.90
N LEU A 214 -21.61 -0.84 -2.38
CA LEU A 214 -20.59 -0.13 -3.16
C LEU A 214 -20.22 -0.91 -4.43
N CYS A 215 -20.02 -2.22 -4.33
CA CYS A 215 -19.68 -3.07 -5.48
C CYS A 215 -20.79 -3.14 -6.53
N ASP A 216 -22.04 -2.97 -6.12
CA ASP A 216 -23.23 -3.14 -6.94
C ASP A 216 -23.64 -1.84 -7.64
N GLU A 217 -23.53 -0.73 -6.92
CA GLU A 217 -24.08 0.56 -7.34
C GLU A 217 -23.02 1.45 -8.01
N ALA A 218 -21.74 1.33 -7.62
CA ALA A 218 -20.70 2.22 -8.11
C ALA A 218 -20.04 1.72 -9.39
N LYS A 219 -20.04 2.59 -10.42
CA LYS A 219 -19.40 2.30 -11.71
C LYS A 219 -17.90 2.01 -11.56
N GLY A 220 -17.47 0.86 -12.09
CA GLY A 220 -16.07 0.42 -12.05
C GLY A 220 -15.74 -0.46 -10.86
N PHE A 221 -16.71 -0.68 -9.97
CA PHE A 221 -16.77 -1.80 -9.05
C PHE A 221 -17.70 -2.87 -9.64
N GLY A 222 -17.52 -4.13 -9.22
CA GLY A 222 -18.22 -5.27 -9.82
C GLY A 222 -17.86 -6.58 -9.12
N GLU A 223 -18.15 -7.71 -9.77
CA GLU A 223 -18.06 -9.04 -9.15
C GLU A 223 -16.70 -9.35 -8.52
N GLY A 224 -15.60 -9.00 -9.20
CA GLY A 224 -14.25 -9.19 -8.66
C GLY A 224 -14.02 -8.47 -7.32
N TYR A 225 -14.65 -7.30 -7.14
CA TYR A 225 -14.57 -6.52 -5.90
C TYR A 225 -15.48 -7.09 -4.80
N ARG A 226 -16.62 -7.70 -5.15
CA ARG A 226 -17.48 -8.41 -4.17
C ARG A 226 -16.71 -9.53 -3.48
N ALA A 227 -16.01 -10.37 -4.26
CA ALA A 227 -15.21 -11.47 -3.72
C ALA A 227 -14.17 -10.97 -2.71
N MET A 228 -13.50 -9.86 -3.02
CA MET A 228 -12.54 -9.24 -2.11
C MET A 228 -13.20 -8.63 -0.86
N ALA A 229 -14.37 -7.98 -0.98
CA ALA A 229 -15.12 -7.50 0.18
C ALA A 229 -15.41 -8.64 1.16
N MET A 230 -15.92 -9.76 0.63
CA MET A 230 -16.24 -10.96 1.43
C MET A 230 -14.99 -11.57 2.07
N ARG A 231 -13.87 -11.65 1.34
CA ARG A 231 -12.57 -12.12 1.87
C ARG A 231 -12.05 -11.23 2.99
N SER A 232 -12.17 -9.92 2.85
CA SER A 232 -11.76 -8.95 3.88
C SER A 232 -12.62 -9.06 5.13
N HIS A 233 -13.94 -9.25 4.96
CA HIS A 233 -14.83 -9.55 6.07
C HIS A 233 -14.43 -10.85 6.78
N ALA A 234 -14.13 -11.91 6.02
CA ALA A 234 -13.67 -13.19 6.56
C ALA A 234 -12.35 -13.10 7.33
N ASP A 235 -11.44 -12.17 6.97
CA ASP A 235 -10.19 -11.97 7.73
C ASP A 235 -10.43 -11.51 9.18
N THR A 236 -11.61 -10.99 9.51
CA THR A 236 -11.92 -10.40 10.83
C THR A 236 -13.11 -11.03 11.55
N ALA A 237 -13.90 -11.85 10.85
CA ALA A 237 -15.03 -12.54 11.43
C ALA A 237 -14.62 -13.88 12.06
N SER A 238 -15.28 -14.27 13.16
CA SER A 238 -15.20 -15.66 13.64
C SER A 238 -15.88 -16.61 12.65
N VAL A 239 -15.51 -17.89 12.69
CA VAL A 239 -16.17 -18.92 11.86
C VAL A 239 -17.68 -18.95 12.09
N GLU A 240 -18.13 -18.81 13.34
CA GLU A 240 -19.55 -18.77 13.69
C GLU A 240 -20.26 -17.56 13.06
N SER A 241 -19.68 -16.36 13.22
CA SER A 241 -20.24 -15.15 12.62
C SER A 241 -20.30 -15.25 11.09
N MET A 242 -19.27 -15.85 10.48
CA MET A 242 -19.22 -16.06 9.03
C MET A 242 -20.32 -17.03 8.58
N ARG A 243 -20.55 -18.15 9.30
CA ARG A 243 -21.66 -19.07 8.99
C ARG A 243 -23.02 -18.38 9.06
N ALA A 244 -23.25 -17.60 10.12
CA ALA A 244 -24.50 -16.84 10.28
C ALA A 244 -24.70 -15.86 9.11
N TRP A 245 -23.64 -15.15 8.70
CA TRP A 245 -23.69 -14.23 7.58
C TRP A 245 -23.94 -14.93 6.24
N ILE A 246 -23.26 -16.06 5.97
CA ILE A 246 -23.49 -16.88 4.77
C ILE A 246 -24.96 -17.35 4.71
N GLY A 247 -25.48 -17.86 5.83
CA GLY A 247 -26.86 -18.34 5.92
C GLY A 247 -27.91 -17.25 5.70
N ALA A 248 -27.60 -16.00 6.06
CA ALA A 248 -28.46 -14.85 5.80
C ALA A 248 -28.41 -14.38 4.32
N HIS A 249 -27.37 -14.76 3.56
CA HIS A 249 -27.13 -14.27 2.19
C HIS A 249 -26.90 -15.40 1.16
N PRO A 250 -27.76 -16.43 1.09
CA PRO A 250 -27.52 -17.60 0.23
C PRO A 250 -27.41 -17.26 -1.27
N ALA A 251 -28.07 -16.17 -1.71
CA ALA A 251 -28.02 -15.72 -3.09
C ALA A 251 -26.62 -15.29 -3.56
N LEU A 252 -25.74 -14.85 -2.66
CA LEU A 252 -24.38 -14.44 -3.00
C LEU A 252 -23.48 -15.63 -3.38
N PHE A 253 -23.85 -16.85 -2.95
CA PHE A 253 -23.05 -18.06 -3.13
C PHE A 253 -23.58 -18.96 -4.26
N ALA A 254 -24.81 -18.72 -4.72
CA ALA A 254 -25.49 -19.57 -5.70
C ALA A 254 -24.71 -19.74 -7.03
N SER A 255 -23.93 -18.73 -7.44
CA SER A 255 -23.12 -18.76 -8.66
C SER A 255 -21.62 -18.92 -8.44
N ALA A 256 -21.19 -19.11 -7.19
CA ALA A 256 -19.77 -19.16 -6.82
C ALA A 256 -19.43 -20.44 -6.03
N PRO A 257 -19.37 -21.61 -6.70
CA PRO A 257 -19.04 -22.87 -6.04
C PRO A 257 -17.70 -22.81 -5.30
N GLY A 258 -17.68 -23.24 -4.04
CA GLY A 258 -16.48 -23.26 -3.20
C GLY A 258 -16.15 -21.95 -2.49
N LEU A 259 -16.88 -20.86 -2.77
CA LEU A 259 -16.67 -19.57 -2.10
C LEU A 259 -17.02 -19.65 -0.60
N GLU A 260 -18.07 -20.38 -0.23
CA GLU A 260 -18.42 -20.56 1.18
C GLU A 260 -17.28 -21.22 1.96
N GLU A 261 -16.72 -22.31 1.43
CA GLU A 261 -15.59 -23.01 2.02
C GLU A 261 -14.36 -22.11 2.09
N GLU A 262 -14.11 -21.32 1.05
CA GLU A 262 -13.03 -20.33 1.04
C GLU A 262 -13.18 -19.32 2.19
N LEU A 263 -14.34 -18.70 2.35
CA LEU A 263 -14.58 -17.70 3.40
C LEU A 263 -14.49 -18.30 4.80
N LEU A 264 -14.98 -19.53 5.00
CA LEU A 264 -14.96 -20.19 6.31
C LEU A 264 -13.56 -20.63 6.72
N VAL A 265 -12.79 -21.20 5.79
CA VAL A 265 -11.37 -21.54 6.03
C VAL A 265 -10.56 -20.27 6.32
N ARG A 266 -10.84 -19.18 5.60
CA ARG A 266 -10.19 -17.88 5.83
C ARG A 266 -10.52 -17.30 7.20
N ALA A 267 -11.79 -17.36 7.62
CA ALA A 267 -12.23 -16.97 8.97
C ALA A 267 -11.56 -17.81 10.06
N TYR A 268 -11.38 -19.12 9.83
CA TYR A 268 -10.64 -19.97 10.76
C TYR A 268 -9.14 -19.62 10.85
N ALA A 269 -8.55 -19.25 9.71
CA ALA A 269 -7.13 -18.97 9.60
C ALA A 269 -6.72 -17.62 10.20
N LYS A 270 -7.58 -16.60 10.08
CA LYS A 270 -7.22 -15.21 10.41
C LYS A 270 -8.17 -14.52 11.38
N GLY A 271 -9.41 -14.99 11.47
CA GLY A 271 -10.41 -14.42 12.35
C GLY A 271 -10.12 -14.66 13.83
N PRO A 272 -10.83 -13.95 14.73
CA PRO A 272 -10.70 -14.14 16.16
C PRO A 272 -11.11 -15.57 16.56
N ARG A 273 -10.30 -16.19 17.42
CA ARG A 273 -10.61 -17.50 18.03
C ARG A 273 -11.26 -17.26 19.39
N ALA A 274 -12.24 -18.08 19.74
CA ALA A 274 -12.77 -18.09 21.10
C ALA A 274 -11.65 -18.52 22.06
N GLU A 275 -11.19 -17.59 22.91
CA GLU A 275 -10.22 -17.93 23.95
C GLU A 275 -10.85 -18.90 24.95
N GLY A 276 -10.16 -20.01 25.23
CA GLY A 276 -10.44 -20.84 26.41
C GLY A 276 -11.64 -21.80 26.34
N VAL A 277 -12.25 -22.03 25.18
CA VAL A 277 -13.25 -23.11 25.03
C VAL A 277 -12.63 -24.29 24.30
N ASP A 278 -11.96 -25.16 25.06
CA ASP A 278 -11.64 -26.50 24.59
C ASP A 278 -12.95 -27.19 24.18
N GLY A 279 -13.13 -27.43 22.88
CA GLY A 279 -14.27 -28.19 22.35
C GLY A 279 -15.10 -27.54 21.23
N ASN A 280 -14.85 -26.27 20.87
CA ASN A 280 -15.58 -25.62 19.76
C ASN A 280 -14.66 -25.24 18.58
N ASP A 281 -13.67 -26.09 18.31
CA ASP A 281 -12.77 -25.93 17.17
C ASP A 281 -13.44 -26.44 15.88
N ALA A 282 -13.60 -25.55 14.90
CA ALA A 282 -14.25 -25.85 13.62
C ALA A 282 -13.41 -26.72 12.66
N PHE A 283 -12.14 -27.01 12.99
CA PHE A 283 -11.21 -27.67 12.05
C PHE A 283 -11.77 -28.92 11.37
N ASP A 284 -12.31 -29.87 12.14
CA ASP A 284 -12.72 -31.18 11.61
C ASP A 284 -13.94 -31.05 10.67
N GLU A 285 -14.85 -30.12 10.96
CA GLU A 285 -15.98 -29.79 10.08
C GLU A 285 -15.50 -29.10 8.80
N LEU A 286 -14.62 -28.10 8.92
CA LEU A 286 -14.07 -27.40 7.75
C LEU A 286 -13.26 -28.34 6.87
N LEU A 287 -12.49 -29.26 7.46
CA LEU A 287 -11.75 -30.28 6.72
C LEU A 287 -12.70 -31.16 5.90
N ALA A 288 -13.80 -31.62 6.51
CA ALA A 288 -14.80 -32.44 5.83
C ALA A 288 -15.47 -31.69 4.67
N ARG A 289 -15.79 -30.40 4.85
CA ARG A 289 -16.32 -29.54 3.78
C ARG A 289 -15.34 -29.38 2.63
N VAL A 290 -14.08 -29.05 2.93
CA VAL A 290 -13.02 -28.91 1.93
C VAL A 290 -12.76 -30.22 1.17
N ASP A 291 -12.87 -31.36 1.85
CA ASP A 291 -12.74 -32.67 1.22
C ASP A 291 -13.89 -33.01 0.25
N ALA A 292 -15.09 -32.46 0.49
CA ALA A 292 -16.26 -32.66 -0.35
C ALA A 292 -16.30 -31.76 -1.60
N LEU A 293 -15.39 -30.78 -1.70
CA LEU A 293 -15.33 -29.88 -2.85
C LEU A 293 -15.08 -30.60 -4.18
N ASP A 294 -15.69 -30.10 -5.25
CA ASP A 294 -15.42 -30.57 -6.61
C ASP A 294 -13.94 -30.35 -6.96
N LYS A 295 -13.29 -31.43 -7.40
CA LYS A 295 -11.87 -31.48 -7.79
C LYS A 295 -11.56 -30.65 -9.03
N SER A 296 -12.59 -30.25 -9.79
CA SER A 296 -12.47 -29.40 -10.98
C SER A 296 -12.25 -27.92 -10.63
N LEU A 297 -12.67 -27.48 -9.43
CA LEU A 297 -12.58 -26.09 -9.00
C LEU A 297 -11.13 -25.63 -8.85
N ARG A 298 -10.87 -24.39 -9.28
CA ARG A 298 -9.53 -23.79 -9.33
C ARG A 298 -9.44 -22.53 -8.49
N ALA A 299 -8.26 -22.32 -7.91
CA ALA A 299 -7.84 -21.09 -7.28
C ALA A 299 -6.50 -20.68 -7.93
N GLY A 300 -6.56 -19.79 -8.93
CA GLY A 300 -5.43 -19.53 -9.82
C GLY A 300 -4.99 -20.81 -10.55
N ASP A 301 -3.69 -21.12 -10.49
CA ASP A 301 -3.11 -22.32 -11.12
C ASP A 301 -3.31 -23.60 -10.31
N ALA A 302 -3.79 -23.50 -9.06
CA ALA A 302 -3.99 -24.62 -8.16
C ALA A 302 -5.45 -25.11 -8.16
N ARG A 303 -5.66 -26.34 -7.66
CA ARG A 303 -7.01 -26.78 -7.28
C ARG A 303 -7.45 -26.05 -6.03
N LEU A 304 -8.68 -25.55 -5.99
CA LEU A 304 -9.23 -24.82 -4.83
C LEU A 304 -9.06 -25.64 -3.55
N ARG A 305 -9.41 -26.93 -3.59
CA ARG A 305 -9.24 -27.85 -2.46
C ARG A 305 -7.80 -27.89 -1.91
N ASP A 306 -6.79 -27.95 -2.77
CA ASP A 306 -5.39 -28.03 -2.31
C ASP A 306 -4.96 -26.71 -1.64
N ALA A 307 -5.43 -25.56 -2.14
CA ALA A 307 -5.18 -24.25 -1.54
C ALA A 307 -5.86 -24.13 -0.16
N LEU A 308 -7.13 -24.51 -0.04
CA LEU A 308 -7.85 -24.46 1.23
C LEU A 308 -7.27 -25.43 2.28
N LEU A 309 -6.80 -26.61 1.86
CA LEU A 309 -6.10 -27.54 2.76
C LEU A 309 -4.77 -26.96 3.27
N LEU A 310 -4.05 -26.21 2.44
CA LEU A 310 -2.84 -25.49 2.86
C LEU A 310 -3.19 -24.47 3.94
N ASP A 311 -4.15 -23.58 3.69
CA ASP A 311 -4.55 -22.53 4.63
C ASP A 311 -5.05 -23.13 5.96
N LEU A 312 -5.92 -24.13 5.90
CA LEU A 312 -6.44 -24.84 7.07
C LEU A 312 -5.33 -25.55 7.86
N GLY A 313 -4.38 -26.17 7.16
CA GLY A 313 -3.23 -26.86 7.75
C GLY A 313 -2.24 -25.91 8.43
N MET A 314 -1.97 -24.76 7.83
CA MET A 314 -1.14 -23.70 8.43
C MET A 314 -1.80 -23.12 9.67
N ALA A 315 -3.09 -22.82 9.58
CA ALA A 315 -3.87 -22.27 10.69
C ALA A 315 -3.97 -23.21 11.91
N ALA A 316 -3.99 -24.53 11.69
CA ALA A 316 -4.01 -25.51 12.77
C ALA A 316 -2.68 -25.58 13.57
N GLY A 317 -1.60 -25.03 13.02
CA GLY A 317 -0.27 -25.10 13.62
C GLY A 317 0.37 -26.50 13.55
N PRO A 318 1.58 -26.67 14.11
CA PRO A 318 2.28 -27.96 14.10
C PRO A 318 1.48 -29.06 14.79
N GLY A 319 1.32 -30.22 14.14
CA GLY A 319 0.69 -31.39 14.76
C GLY A 319 -0.07 -32.30 13.80
N PRO A 320 -0.89 -33.23 14.34
CA PRO A 320 -1.61 -34.24 13.55
C PRO A 320 -2.55 -33.63 12.51
N ARG A 321 -3.21 -32.52 12.83
CA ARG A 321 -4.15 -31.82 11.93
C ARG A 321 -3.45 -31.25 10.69
N ARG A 322 -2.28 -30.62 10.85
CA ARG A 322 -1.43 -30.18 9.74
C ARG A 322 -0.97 -31.34 8.86
N LEU A 323 -0.54 -32.45 9.48
CA LEU A 323 -0.14 -33.66 8.75
C LEU A 323 -1.31 -34.29 7.97
N LEU A 324 -2.54 -34.21 8.50
CA LEU A 324 -3.74 -34.69 7.84
C LEU A 324 -4.04 -33.89 6.58
N CYS A 325 -4.04 -32.56 6.66
CA CYS A 325 -4.18 -31.69 5.48
C CYS A 325 -3.11 -32.00 4.43
N ARG A 326 -1.85 -32.08 4.86
CA ARG A 326 -0.70 -32.40 4.00
C ARG A 326 -0.86 -33.71 3.23
N LYS A 327 -1.41 -34.75 3.87
CA LYS A 327 -1.66 -36.05 3.21
C LYS A 327 -2.72 -35.96 2.11
N LYS A 328 -3.68 -35.05 2.24
CA LYS A 328 -4.83 -34.87 1.34
C LYS A 328 -4.55 -33.97 0.14
N ILE A 329 -3.52 -33.11 0.24
CA ILE A 329 -3.04 -32.25 -0.86
C ILE A 329 -2.41 -33.11 -1.97
N GLY A 330 -2.92 -32.96 -3.19
CA GLY A 330 -2.39 -33.65 -4.37
C GLY A 330 -1.19 -32.95 -5.01
N ASN A 331 -1.14 -31.61 -4.94
CA ASN A 331 -0.06 -30.82 -5.50
C ASN A 331 1.21 -30.88 -4.62
N ALA A 332 2.30 -31.45 -5.17
CA ALA A 332 3.56 -31.61 -4.46
C ALA A 332 4.28 -30.31 -4.11
N SER A 333 4.04 -29.21 -4.84
CA SER A 333 4.61 -27.89 -4.50
C SER A 333 3.93 -27.33 -3.26
N ILE A 334 2.60 -27.26 -3.27
CA ILE A 334 1.78 -26.76 -2.15
C ILE A 334 2.04 -27.59 -0.88
N LYS A 335 2.19 -28.90 -1.04
CA LYS A 335 2.47 -29.82 0.07
C LYS A 335 3.75 -29.51 0.83
N ARG A 336 4.77 -28.97 0.16
CA ARG A 336 6.08 -28.61 0.77
C ARG A 336 6.00 -27.37 1.65
N GLU A 337 5.05 -26.48 1.39
CA GLU A 337 4.77 -25.32 2.27
C GLU A 337 4.30 -25.77 3.68
N LEU A 338 3.79 -27.00 3.81
CA LEU A 338 3.44 -27.57 5.11
C LEU A 338 4.61 -28.27 5.83
N ASP A 339 5.80 -28.29 5.24
CA ASP A 339 7.01 -28.90 5.83
C ASP A 339 7.87 -27.88 6.60
N SER A 340 7.66 -26.58 6.41
CA SER A 340 8.36 -25.47 7.10
C SER A 340 7.79 -25.14 8.47
#